data_AF-A0A660V2G4-F1
#
_entry.id   AF-A0A660V2G4-F1
#
_cell.length_a   1.000
_cell.length_b   1.000
_cell.length_c   1.000
_cell.angle_alpha   90.00
_cell.angle_beta   90.00
_cell.angle_gamma   90.00
#
_symmetry.space_group_name_H-M   'P 1'
#
loop_
_entity.id
_entity.type
_entity.pdbx_description
1 polymer ?
#
loop_
_entity_poly.entity_id
_entity_poly.type
_entity_poly.pdbx_seq_one_letter_code
_entity_poly.pdbx_strand_id
1 'polypeptide(L)'
;MQLLYELERTDRNQPVETTKKCPFCAEIIQLEAIKCRWCNEFLDGRNPITPNKPPASKKKWHQSGGALVVAFLTVGPLAIPLVWTNRRYSLGVKIALTVAMAAVTVGIGVAMYRVATSTLNQIKSLGL
;
A
#
# COMPACT_ATOMS: atom_id res chain seq x y z
N MET A 1 -34.00 -20.58 43.31
CA MET A 1 -32.73 -20.04 43.85
C MET A 1 -31.52 -20.50 43.03
N GLN A 2 -31.26 -21.81 42.84
CA GLN A 2 -30.13 -22.29 42.00
C GLN A 2 -30.28 -21.96 40.50
N LEU A 3 -31.49 -22.09 39.93
CA LEU A 3 -31.75 -21.79 38.51
C LEU A 3 -31.49 -20.33 38.10
N LEU A 4 -31.66 -19.37 39.03
CA LEU A 4 -31.37 -17.96 38.76
C LEU A 4 -29.87 -17.67 38.74
N TYR A 5 -29.08 -18.48 39.47
CA TYR A 5 -27.62 -18.34 39.52
C TYR A 5 -26.92 -18.94 38.29
N GLU A 6 -27.50 -19.97 37.67
CA GLU A 6 -26.97 -20.56 36.44
C GLU A 6 -27.24 -19.70 35.19
N LEU A 7 -28.38 -19.01 35.13
CA LEU A 7 -28.71 -18.12 34.01
C LEU A 7 -27.82 -16.86 33.95
N GLU A 8 -27.41 -16.32 35.10
CA GLU A 8 -26.42 -15.22 35.18
C GLU A 8 -25.00 -15.65 34.77
N ARG A 9 -24.70 -16.96 34.81
CA ARG A 9 -23.37 -17.49 34.48
C ARG A 9 -23.14 -17.56 32.96
N THR A 10 -24.20 -17.75 32.19
CA THR A 10 -24.15 -17.87 30.72
C THR A 10 -23.97 -16.55 29.98
N ASP A 11 -24.33 -15.42 30.59
CA ASP A 11 -24.21 -14.08 29.97
C ASP A 11 -22.77 -13.53 30.05
N ARG A 12 -22.02 -13.86 31.11
CA ARG A 12 -20.63 -13.41 31.29
C ARG A 12 -19.60 -13.99 30.31
N ASN A 13 -19.99 -14.94 29.47
CA ASN A 13 -19.08 -15.59 28.52
C ASN A 13 -19.28 -15.09 27.08
N GLN A 14 -19.66 -13.81 26.92
CA GLN A 14 -19.58 -13.17 25.62
C GLN A 14 -18.12 -12.83 25.30
N PRO A 15 -17.57 -13.29 24.16
CA PRO A 15 -16.25 -12.87 23.73
C PRO A 15 -16.29 -11.37 23.44
N VAL A 16 -15.78 -10.57 24.38
CA VAL A 16 -15.57 -9.14 24.18
C VAL A 16 -14.59 -9.02 23.02
N GLU A 17 -15.05 -8.53 21.88
CA GLU A 17 -14.15 -8.23 20.78
C GLU A 17 -13.12 -7.21 21.33
N THR A 18 -11.82 -7.51 21.26
CA THR A 18 -10.77 -6.66 21.85
C THR A 18 -10.02 -5.83 20.81
N THR A 19 -10.30 -6.08 19.53
CA THR A 19 -9.60 -5.47 18.40
C THR A 19 -10.57 -5.04 17.31
N LYS A 20 -10.23 -3.95 16.60
CA LYS A 20 -10.95 -3.46 15.41
C LYS A 20 -9.94 -3.12 14.31
N LYS A 21 -10.41 -2.97 13.07
CA LYS A 21 -9.57 -2.45 11.98
C LYS A 21 -9.56 -0.93 11.97
N CYS A 22 -8.37 -0.34 11.80
CA CYS A 22 -8.23 1.10 11.63
C CYS A 22 -8.84 1.54 10.27
N PRO A 23 -9.79 2.49 10.23
CA PRO A 23 -10.43 2.94 8.98
C PRO A 23 -9.47 3.64 8.00
N PHE A 24 -8.29 4.06 8.48
CA PHE A 24 -7.31 4.81 7.67
C PHE A 24 -6.26 3.91 7.02
N CYS A 25 -5.66 3.01 7.80
CA CYS A 25 -4.57 2.13 7.34
C CYS A 25 -4.89 0.64 7.35
N ALA A 26 -6.13 0.25 7.67
CA ALA A 26 -6.63 -1.13 7.70
C ALA A 26 -5.90 -2.09 8.66
N GLU A 27 -5.05 -1.56 9.54
CA GLU A 27 -4.30 -2.35 10.52
C GLU A 27 -5.16 -2.73 11.72
N ILE A 28 -4.87 -3.87 12.34
CA ILE A 28 -5.60 -4.38 13.51
C ILE A 28 -5.14 -3.61 14.76
N ILE A 29 -6.00 -2.76 15.28
CA ILE A 29 -5.80 -1.92 16.47
C ILE A 29 -6.66 -2.43 17.62
N GLN A 30 -6.38 -1.99 18.85
CA GLN A 30 -7.25 -2.24 20.00
C GLN A 30 -8.60 -1.53 19.81
N LEU A 31 -9.67 -2.13 20.36
CA LEU A 31 -11.03 -1.59 20.23
C LEU A 31 -11.16 -0.22 20.90
N GLU A 32 -10.45 0.00 21.99
CA GLU A 32 -10.38 1.27 22.73
C GLU A 32 -9.36 2.26 22.16
N ALA A 33 -8.68 1.94 21.06
CA ALA A 33 -7.67 2.83 20.50
C ALA A 33 -8.29 4.15 20.01
N ILE A 34 -7.79 5.26 20.57
CA ILE A 34 -8.11 6.64 20.18
C ILE A 34 -7.22 7.10 19.01
N LYS A 35 -5.96 6.65 19.01
CA LYS A 35 -4.97 6.99 17.98
C LYS A 35 -4.31 5.72 17.47
N CYS A 36 -4.24 5.57 16.15
CA CYS A 36 -3.60 4.41 15.54
C CYS A 36 -2.07 4.51 15.65
N ARG A 37 -1.39 3.51 16.26
CA ARG A 37 0.08 3.49 16.39
C ARG A 37 0.83 3.43 15.05
N TRP A 38 0.13 3.06 13.98
CA TRP A 38 0.72 2.77 12.69
C TRP A 38 0.59 3.91 11.67
N CYS A 39 -0.58 4.58 11.62
CA CYS A 39 -0.77 5.76 10.77
C CYS A 39 -0.78 7.08 11.53
N ASN A 40 -0.83 7.04 12.87
CA ASN A 40 -0.91 8.19 13.78
C ASN A 40 -2.16 9.08 13.58
N GLU A 41 -3.20 8.57 12.93
CA GLU A 41 -4.49 9.24 12.78
C GLU A 41 -5.39 9.01 14.01
N PHE A 42 -6.20 10.01 14.35
CA PHE A 42 -7.16 9.94 15.45
C PHE A 42 -8.49 9.34 14.97
N LEU A 43 -9.05 8.41 15.76
CA LEU A 43 -10.29 7.68 15.45
C LEU A 43 -11.53 8.31 16.11
N ASP A 44 -11.32 9.25 17.03
CA ASP A 44 -12.36 9.81 17.90
C ASP A 44 -13.23 10.89 17.23
N GLY A 45 -13.07 11.15 15.92
CA GLY A 45 -13.79 12.22 15.22
C GLY A 45 -13.49 13.65 15.70
N ARG A 46 -12.71 13.81 16.78
CA ARG A 46 -12.21 15.09 17.29
C ARG A 46 -11.11 15.60 16.37
N ASN A 47 -11.50 16.28 15.31
CA ASN A 47 -10.60 17.17 14.58
C ASN A 47 -10.31 18.39 15.48
N PRO A 48 -9.07 18.67 15.90
CA PRO A 48 -8.76 19.79 16.80
C PRO A 48 -8.95 21.19 16.19
N ILE A 49 -9.61 21.31 15.03
CA ILE A 49 -9.63 22.53 14.24
C ILE A 49 -11.07 22.77 13.74
N THR A 50 -11.78 23.63 14.48
CA THR A 50 -12.96 24.42 14.09
C THR A 50 -14.34 23.73 13.93
N PRO A 51 -15.42 24.32 14.47
CA PRO A 51 -16.76 23.72 14.47
C PRO A 51 -17.58 23.94 13.17
N ASN A 52 -17.04 24.48 12.08
CA ASN A 52 -17.86 24.86 10.93
C ASN A 52 -17.18 24.71 9.55
N LYS A 53 -16.61 23.53 9.27
CA LYS A 53 -16.35 23.14 7.88
C LYS A 53 -16.54 21.62 7.73
N PRO A 54 -17.33 21.14 6.75
CA PRO A 54 -17.42 19.70 6.48
C PRO A 54 -16.00 19.16 6.27
N PRO A 55 -15.70 17.95 6.78
CA PRO A 55 -14.33 17.47 6.91
C PRO A 55 -13.72 17.30 5.52
N ALA A 56 -12.95 18.32 5.09
CA ALA A 56 -11.96 18.13 4.06
C ALA A 56 -10.95 17.15 4.62
N SER A 57 -11.18 15.87 4.35
CA SER A 57 -10.28 14.78 4.68
C SER A 57 -8.90 15.21 4.22
N LYS A 58 -8.03 15.62 5.16
CA LYS A 58 -6.63 15.86 4.86
C LYS A 58 -6.01 14.49 4.65
N LYS A 59 -6.28 13.86 3.50
CA LYS A 59 -5.41 12.79 3.01
C LYS A 59 -4.03 13.43 2.96
N LYS A 60 -3.11 13.00 3.84
CA LYS A 60 -1.73 13.46 3.80
C LYS A 60 -1.25 13.37 2.34
N TRP A 61 -0.60 14.40 1.83
CA TRP A 61 -0.14 14.56 0.44
C TRP A 61 0.43 13.26 -0.16
N HIS A 62 1.15 12.48 0.64
CA HIS A 62 1.78 11.20 0.28
C HIS A 62 0.82 10.01 0.06
N GLN A 63 -0.47 10.14 0.40
CA GLN A 63 -1.49 9.09 0.28
C GLN A 63 -2.44 9.27 -0.91
N SER A 64 -2.19 10.28 -1.74
CA SER A 64 -2.91 10.52 -2.99
C SER A 64 -2.20 9.77 -4.12
N GLY A 65 -2.92 8.97 -4.91
CA GLY A 65 -2.35 8.24 -6.06
C GLY A 65 -1.62 9.17 -7.04
N GLY A 66 -2.05 10.44 -7.15
CA GLY A 66 -1.37 11.46 -7.96
C GLY A 66 0.05 11.78 -7.52
N ALA A 67 0.38 11.66 -6.22
CA ALA A 67 1.75 11.88 -5.75
C ALA A 67 2.72 10.78 -6.25
N LEU A 68 2.21 9.56 -6.46
CA LEU A 68 2.98 8.45 -7.04
C LEU A 68 3.25 8.68 -8.52
N VAL A 69 2.25 9.15 -9.27
CA VAL A 69 2.39 9.49 -10.69
C VAL A 69 3.40 10.61 -10.89
N VAL A 70 3.34 11.67 -10.06
CA VAL A 70 4.30 12.78 -10.11
C VAL A 70 5.71 12.35 -9.74
N ALA A 71 5.89 11.49 -8.72
CA ALA A 71 7.20 10.95 -8.37
C ALA A 71 7.78 10.04 -9.48
N PHE A 72 6.92 9.26 -10.15
CA PHE A 72 7.32 8.40 -11.27
C PHE A 72 7.72 9.20 -12.51
N LEU A 73 7.02 10.30 -12.79
CA LEU A 73 7.33 11.21 -13.90
C LEU A 73 8.61 12.03 -13.67
N THR A 74 8.97 12.32 -12.41
CA THR A 74 10.13 13.17 -12.07
C THR A 74 11.40 12.36 -11.77
N VAL A 75 11.28 11.21 -11.10
CA VAL A 75 12.43 10.39 -10.65
C VAL A 75 12.57 9.11 -11.49
N GLY A 76 11.58 8.80 -12.32
CA GLY A 76 11.59 7.63 -13.19
C GLY A 76 11.31 6.30 -12.46
N PRO A 77 11.47 5.16 -13.15
CA PRO A 77 11.17 3.81 -12.64
C PRO A 77 11.98 3.39 -11.41
N LEU A 78 13.06 4.12 -11.09
CA LEU A 78 13.87 3.91 -9.89
C LEU A 78 13.31 4.59 -8.62
N ALA A 79 12.15 5.25 -8.68
CA ALA A 79 11.51 5.81 -7.48
C ALA A 79 10.82 4.74 -6.60
N ILE A 80 10.52 3.56 -7.17
CA ILE A 80 9.79 2.47 -6.51
C ILE A 80 10.44 1.99 -5.20
N PRO A 81 11.79 1.84 -5.11
CA PRO A 81 12.46 1.44 -3.87
C PRO A 81 12.42 2.52 -2.78
N LEU A 82 12.30 3.81 -3.12
CA LEU A 82 12.33 4.90 -2.14
C LEU A 82 10.97 5.21 -1.52
N VAL A 83 9.86 4.88 -2.20
CA VAL A 83 8.49 5.16 -1.71
C VAL A 83 7.97 4.11 -0.70
N TRP A 84 8.83 3.17 -0.30
CA TRP A 84 8.51 1.95 0.44
C TRP A 84 8.00 2.16 1.87
N THR A 85 7.90 3.39 2.34
CA THR A 85 7.19 3.75 3.60
C THR A 85 5.67 3.89 3.43
N ASN A 86 5.14 3.76 2.20
CA ASN A 86 3.71 3.87 1.94
C ASN A 86 2.96 2.55 2.23
N ARG A 87 2.31 2.49 3.39
CA ARG A 87 1.59 1.33 3.96
C ARG A 87 0.33 0.88 3.19
N ARG A 88 0.05 1.44 2.01
CA ARG A 88 -1.20 1.21 1.23
C ARG A 88 -1.05 0.23 0.07
N TYR A 89 0.17 -0.21 -0.27
CA TYR A 89 0.39 -1.21 -1.31
C TYR A 89 0.53 -2.60 -0.69
N SER A 90 -0.40 -3.50 -1.02
CA SER A 90 -0.30 -4.91 -0.66
C SER A 90 0.96 -5.53 -1.30
N LEU A 91 1.50 -6.56 -0.66
CA LEU A 91 2.72 -7.23 -1.11
C LEU A 91 2.60 -7.70 -2.58
N GLY A 92 1.40 -8.13 -3.00
CA GLY A 92 1.12 -8.59 -4.36
C GLY A 92 1.29 -7.50 -5.42
N VAL A 93 0.85 -6.27 -5.16
CA VAL A 93 0.97 -5.19 -6.15
C VAL A 93 2.43 -4.75 -6.31
N LYS A 94 3.21 -4.80 -5.23
CA LYS A 94 4.66 -4.55 -5.29
C LYS A 94 5.34 -5.59 -6.19
N ILE A 95 5.07 -6.87 -5.96
CA ILE A 95 5.64 -7.98 -6.74
C ILE A 95 5.22 -7.89 -8.21
N ALA A 96 3.93 -7.64 -8.48
CA ALA A 96 3.41 -7.52 -9.83
C ALA A 96 4.11 -6.40 -10.62
N LEU A 97 4.28 -5.23 -10.01
CA LEU A 97 4.95 -4.09 -10.66
C LEU A 97 6.43 -4.37 -10.93
N THR A 98 7.15 -4.95 -9.97
CA THR A 98 8.57 -5.28 -10.17
C THR A 98 8.76 -6.35 -11.25
N VAL A 99 7.88 -7.35 -11.30
CA VAL A 99 7.93 -8.41 -12.31
C VAL A 99 7.61 -7.84 -13.70
N ALA A 100 6.60 -6.99 -13.82
CA ALA A 100 6.26 -6.34 -15.07
C ALA A 100 7.42 -5.48 -15.60
N MET A 101 8.06 -4.69 -14.73
CA MET A 101 9.18 -3.83 -15.11
C MET A 101 10.44 -4.64 -15.49
N ALA A 102 10.71 -5.73 -14.76
CA ALA A 102 11.78 -6.66 -15.11
C ALA A 102 11.52 -7.32 -16.46
N ALA A 103 10.28 -7.77 -16.73
CA ALA A 103 9.90 -8.38 -18.00
C ALA A 103 10.07 -7.41 -19.18
N VAL A 104 9.67 -6.15 -19.01
CA VAL A 104 9.88 -5.11 -20.03
C VAL A 104 11.37 -4.87 -20.28
N THR A 105 12.18 -4.78 -19.22
CA THR A 105 13.63 -4.59 -19.32
C THR A 105 14.30 -5.74 -20.07
N VAL A 106 13.93 -6.97 -19.74
CA VAL A 106 14.41 -8.18 -20.42
C VAL A 106 13.96 -8.19 -21.88
N GLY A 107 12.71 -7.84 -22.17
CA GLY A 107 12.19 -7.77 -23.55
C GLY A 107 12.96 -6.79 -24.42
N ILE A 108 13.29 -5.61 -23.88
CA ILE A 108 14.12 -4.60 -24.57
C ILE A 108 15.54 -5.14 -24.81
N GLY A 109 16.16 -5.78 -23.81
CA GLY A 109 17.50 -6.37 -23.95
C GLY A 109 17.54 -7.48 -25.01
N VAL A 110 16.52 -8.34 -25.04
CA VAL A 110 16.38 -9.38 -26.07
C VAL A 110 16.21 -8.75 -27.45
N ALA A 111 15.35 -7.75 -27.59
CA ALA A 111 15.17 -7.04 -28.86
C ALA A 111 16.49 -6.41 -29.35
N MET A 112 17.22 -5.75 -28.45
CA MET A 112 18.52 -5.15 -28.76
C MET A 112 19.54 -6.20 -29.19
N TYR A 113 19.60 -7.34 -28.49
CA TYR A 113 20.47 -8.46 -28.88
C TYR A 113 20.12 -9.01 -30.27
N ARG A 114 18.82 -9.15 -30.58
CA ARG A 114 18.37 -9.58 -31.92
C ARG A 114 18.78 -8.59 -33.01
N VAL A 115 18.69 -7.29 -32.74
CA VAL A 115 19.15 -6.27 -33.70
C VAL A 115 20.67 -6.32 -33.85
N ALA A 116 21.42 -6.38 -32.75
CA ALA A 116 22.89 -6.42 -32.79
C ALA A 116 23.42 -7.65 -33.53
N THR A 117 22.82 -8.82 -33.30
CA THR A 117 23.16 -10.04 -34.05
C THR A 117 22.80 -9.92 -35.52
N SER A 118 21.67 -9.28 -35.86
CA SER A 118 21.29 -9.01 -37.25
C SER A 118 22.31 -8.10 -37.95
N THR A 119 22.76 -7.03 -37.29
CA THR A 119 23.78 -6.12 -37.86
C THR A 119 25.13 -6.79 -37.99
N LEU A 120 25.55 -7.61 -37.02
CA LEU A 120 26.82 -8.34 -37.09
C LEU A 120 26.83 -9.35 -38.25
N ASN A 121 25.70 -10.02 -38.50
CA ASN A 121 25.58 -10.94 -39.62
C ASN A 121 25.64 -10.22 -40.98
N GLN A 122 25.09 -9.00 -41.07
CA GLN A 122 25.21 -8.17 -42.27
C GLN A 122 26.67 -7.77 -42.54
N ILE A 123 27.43 -7.38 -41.51
CA ILE A 123 28.85 -7.03 -41.65
C ILE A 123 29.66 -8.24 -42.15
N LYS A 124 29.42 -9.43 -41.58
CA LYS A 124 30.07 -10.67 -42.04
C LYS A 124 29.74 -11.00 -43.50
N SER A 125 28.51 -10.73 -43.94
CA SER A 125 28.11 -10.97 -45.35
C SER A 125 28.75 -10.01 -46.36
N LEU A 126 29.27 -8.86 -45.89
CA LEU A 126 29.99 -7.89 -46.71
C LEU A 126 31.50 -8.22 -46.86
N GLY A 127 31.95 -9.35 -46.30
CA GLY A 127 33.30 -9.87 -46.51
C GLY A 127 34.40 -9.25 -45.63
N LEU A 128 34.02 -8.63 -44.50
CA LEU A 128 34.91 -8.21 -43.41
C LEU A 128 34.97 -9.28 -42.31
#